data_AF-A0A2T7P1H8-F1
#
_entry.id   AF-A0A2T7P1H8-F1
#
_cell.length_a   1.000
_cell.length_b   1.000
_cell.length_c   1.000
_cell.angle_alpha   90.00
_cell.angle_beta   90.00
_cell.angle_gamma   90.00
#
_symmetry.space_group_name_H-M   'P 1'
#
loop_
_entity.id
_entity.type
_entity.pdbx_description
1 polymer ?
#
loop_
_entity_poly.entity_id
_entity_poly.type
_entity_poly.pdbx_seq_one_letter_code
_entity_poly.pdbx_strand_id
1 'polypeptide(L)'
;MAYKLLAEEEYQDYKQKFLVFLDGLSEEEKAQLHDERLKMARHDRLRDKQELYDLGKPKRPPNGYMAFVRSSLHERGDVPMKQFMKELADCWRNIPKEEKEIYEEDARIEREKYKKELEEWEKKMIEIGREDVVRKSSFVKAKRT
;
A
#
# COMPACT_ATOMS: atom_id res chain seq x y z
N MET A 1 8.91 41.51 -5.18
CA MET A 1 9.60 41.30 -3.89
C MET A 1 8.70 41.58 -2.68
N ALA A 2 7.86 42.62 -2.67
CA ALA A 2 6.95 42.94 -1.56
C ALA A 2 5.93 41.83 -1.20
N TYR A 3 5.30 41.19 -2.19
CA TYR A 3 4.32 40.10 -1.96
C TYR A 3 4.92 38.86 -1.26
N LYS A 4 6.20 38.59 -1.47
CA LYS A 4 6.86 37.42 -0.87
C LYS A 4 7.15 37.64 0.61
N LEU A 5 7.52 38.88 0.98
CA LEU A 5 7.75 39.27 2.37
C LEU A 5 6.44 39.32 3.16
N LEU A 6 5.38 39.89 2.58
CA LEU A 6 4.06 39.90 3.20
C LEU A 6 3.53 38.48 3.44
N ALA A 7 3.66 37.60 2.45
CA ALA A 7 3.27 36.20 2.60
C ALA A 7 4.09 35.46 3.68
N GLU A 8 5.35 35.84 3.87
CA GLU A 8 6.21 35.26 4.90
C GLU A 8 5.81 35.75 6.30
N GLU A 9 5.51 37.04 6.45
CA GLU A 9 5.00 37.63 7.70
C GLU A 9 3.63 37.05 8.09
N GLU A 10 2.68 36.98 7.14
CA GLU A 10 1.36 36.36 7.34
C GLU A 10 1.48 34.88 7.72
N TYR A 11 2.42 34.16 7.12
CA TYR A 11 2.68 32.77 7.47
C TYR A 11 3.23 32.61 8.89
N GLN A 12 4.15 33.50 9.32
CA GLN A 12 4.65 33.47 10.69
C GLN A 12 3.53 33.78 11.70
N ASP A 13 2.68 34.77 11.41
CA ASP A 13 1.53 35.10 12.26
C ASP A 13 0.54 33.93 12.36
N TYR A 14 0.19 33.31 11.23
CA TYR A 14 -0.63 32.09 11.20
C TYR A 14 -0.01 30.97 12.03
N LYS A 15 1.29 30.74 11.89
CA LYS A 15 2.00 29.69 12.63
C LYS A 15 1.93 29.94 14.14
N GLN A 16 2.12 31.18 14.60
CA GLN A 16 2.02 31.52 16.03
C GLN A 16 0.59 31.30 16.55
N LYS A 17 -0.42 31.79 15.82
CA LYS A 17 -1.84 31.57 16.17
C LYS A 17 -2.20 30.08 16.22
N PHE A 18 -1.67 29.29 15.28
CA PHE A 18 -1.91 27.85 15.22
C PHE A 18 -1.25 27.11 16.38
N LEU A 19 -0.04 27.50 16.79
CA LEU A 19 0.63 26.92 17.96
C LEU A 19 -0.14 27.18 19.25
N VAL A 20 -0.63 28.42 19.45
CA VAL A 20 -1.48 28.76 20.61
C VAL A 20 -2.79 27.97 20.57
N PHE A 21 -3.40 27.84 19.39
CA PHE A 21 -4.60 27.00 19.21
C PHE A 21 -4.34 25.56 19.62
N LEU A 22 -3.23 24.95 19.16
CA LEU A 22 -2.89 23.57 19.49
C LEU A 22 -2.61 23.36 20.99
N ASP A 23 -1.97 24.33 21.64
CA ASP A 23 -1.67 24.27 23.07
C ASP A 23 -2.95 24.40 23.93
N GLY A 24 -3.92 25.18 23.45
CA GLY A 24 -5.22 25.36 24.10
C GLY A 24 -6.21 24.20 23.95
N LEU A 25 -5.90 23.17 23.15
CA LEU A 25 -6.77 22.00 22.99
C LEU A 25 -6.72 21.10 24.23
N SER A 26 -7.90 20.65 24.66
CA SER A 26 -8.03 19.55 25.61
C SER A 26 -7.53 18.23 25.01
N GLU A 27 -7.22 17.26 25.86
CA GLU A 27 -6.80 15.93 25.41
C GLU A 27 -7.88 15.22 24.57
N GLU A 28 -9.16 15.48 24.85
CA GLU A 28 -10.28 14.95 24.06
C GLU A 28 -10.32 15.54 22.65
N GLU A 29 -10.15 16.87 22.52
CA GLU A 29 -10.14 17.54 21.22
C GLU A 29 -8.91 17.13 20.39
N LYS A 30 -7.74 16.93 21.03
CA LYS A 30 -6.55 16.36 20.37
C LYS A 30 -6.82 14.95 19.85
N ALA A 31 -7.47 14.12 20.66
CA ALA A 31 -7.83 12.75 20.26
C ALA A 31 -8.83 12.74 19.09
N GLN A 32 -9.83 13.62 19.11
CA GLN A 32 -10.79 13.79 18.00
C GLN A 32 -10.09 14.21 16.71
N LEU A 33 -9.23 15.22 16.76
CA LEU A 33 -8.46 15.69 15.60
C LEU A 33 -7.57 14.58 15.02
N HIS A 34 -6.97 13.75 15.88
CA HIS A 34 -6.18 12.60 15.46
C HIS A 34 -7.06 11.52 14.77
N ASP A 35 -8.21 11.18 15.35
CA ASP A 35 -9.16 10.23 14.75
C ASP A 35 -9.68 10.71 13.39
N GLU A 36 -10.03 12.00 13.26
CA GLU A 36 -10.40 12.61 11.98
C GLU A 36 -9.30 12.50 10.93
N ARG A 37 -8.04 12.77 11.32
CA ARG A 37 -6.89 12.58 10.42
C ARG A 37 -6.73 11.13 9.99
N LEU A 38 -6.93 10.16 10.90
CA LEU A 38 -6.90 8.74 10.55
C LEU A 38 -8.04 8.35 9.60
N LYS A 39 -9.25 8.86 9.83
CA LYS A 39 -10.42 8.66 8.95
C LYS A 39 -10.18 9.22 7.56
N MET A 40 -9.69 10.46 7.45
CA MET A 40 -9.32 11.08 6.17
C MET A 40 -8.23 10.28 5.46
N ALA A 41 -7.16 9.92 6.17
CA ALA A 41 -6.09 9.10 5.60
C ALA A 41 -6.59 7.72 5.12
N ARG A 42 -7.56 7.12 5.82
CA ARG A 42 -8.20 5.88 5.36
C ARG A 42 -9.00 6.10 4.09
N HIS A 43 -9.78 7.18 4.02
CA HIS A 43 -10.56 7.52 2.84
C HIS A 43 -9.66 7.76 1.62
N ASP A 44 -8.59 8.54 1.77
CA ASP A 44 -7.61 8.80 0.71
C ASP A 44 -6.95 7.50 0.23
N ARG A 45 -6.51 6.62 1.14
CA ARG A 45 -5.96 5.31 0.77
C ARG A 45 -6.93 4.44 -0.03
N LEU A 46 -8.23 4.50 0.28
CA LEU A 46 -9.25 3.75 -0.45
C LEU A 46 -9.50 4.34 -1.83
N ARG A 47 -9.54 5.67 -1.95
CA ARG A 47 -9.63 6.38 -3.23
C ARG A 47 -8.44 6.04 -4.13
N ASP A 48 -7.21 6.16 -3.62
CA ASP A 48 -6.00 5.89 -4.38
C ASP A 48 -5.95 4.41 -4.80
N LYS A 49 -6.40 3.49 -3.93
CA LYS A 49 -6.52 2.06 -4.28
C LYS A 49 -7.53 1.83 -5.40
N GLN A 50 -8.68 2.50 -5.36
CA GLN A 50 -9.70 2.41 -6.41
C GLN A 50 -9.16 2.96 -7.73
N GLU A 51 -8.49 4.10 -7.71
CA GLU A 51 -7.88 4.68 -8.91
C GLU A 51 -6.86 3.73 -9.54
N LEU A 52 -5.98 3.12 -8.73
CA LEU A 52 -5.03 2.12 -9.26
C LEU A 52 -5.73 0.91 -9.88
N TYR A 53 -6.89 0.51 -9.34
CA TYR A 53 -7.70 -0.55 -9.93
C TYR A 53 -8.31 -0.12 -11.26
N ASP A 54 -8.87 1.09 -11.34
CA ASP A 54 -9.46 1.64 -12.56
C ASP A 54 -8.42 1.83 -13.68
N LEU A 55 -7.17 2.16 -13.30
CA LEU A 55 -6.03 2.22 -14.22
C LEU A 55 -5.52 0.85 -14.66
N GLY A 56 -6.11 -0.24 -14.17
CA GLY A 56 -5.74 -1.61 -14.54
C GLY A 56 -4.37 -2.04 -14.02
N LYS A 57 -3.93 -1.50 -12.87
CA LYS A 57 -2.64 -1.88 -12.28
C LYS A 57 -2.61 -3.38 -11.96
N PRO A 58 -1.63 -4.14 -12.45
CA PRO A 58 -1.51 -5.56 -12.14
C PRO A 58 -1.50 -5.80 -10.63
N LYS A 59 -2.18 -6.86 -10.19
CA LYS A 59 -2.23 -7.24 -8.78
C LYS A 59 -1.03 -8.08 -8.41
N ARG A 60 -0.40 -7.77 -7.28
CA ARG A 60 0.72 -8.56 -6.76
C ARG A 60 0.26 -10.01 -6.49
N PRO A 61 0.95 -11.02 -7.04
CA PRO A 61 0.62 -12.42 -6.81
C PRO A 61 0.93 -12.83 -5.37
N PRO A 62 0.26 -13.89 -4.85
CA PRO A 62 0.59 -14.47 -3.56
C PRO A 62 2.02 -15.02 -3.55
N ASN A 63 2.61 -15.14 -2.36
CA ASN A 63 3.84 -15.92 -2.16
C ASN A 63 3.49 -17.40 -1.93
N GLY A 64 4.50 -18.28 -1.87
CA GLY A 64 4.28 -19.72 -1.71
C GLY A 64 3.41 -20.08 -0.49
N TYR A 65 3.65 -19.43 0.66
CA TYR A 65 2.79 -19.61 1.83
C TYR A 65 1.32 -19.22 1.56
N MET A 66 1.07 -18.10 0.89
CA MET A 66 -0.30 -17.67 0.57
C MET A 66 -0.95 -18.55 -0.50
N ALA A 67 -0.16 -19.17 -1.39
CA ALA A 67 -0.64 -20.20 -2.30
C ALA A 67 -1.08 -21.46 -1.54
N PHE A 68 -0.25 -21.92 -0.59
CA PHE A 68 -0.59 -23.01 0.33
C PHE A 68 -1.84 -22.70 1.18
N VAL A 69 -1.93 -21.48 1.74
CA VAL A 69 -3.14 -21.06 2.47
C VAL A 69 -4.36 -21.16 1.55
N ARG A 70 -4.25 -20.67 0.31
CA ARG A 70 -5.37 -20.70 -0.65
C ARG A 70 -5.79 -22.13 -0.99
N SER A 71 -4.85 -23.07 -1.15
CA SER A 71 -5.20 -24.47 -1.40
C SER A 71 -5.89 -25.11 -0.19
N SER A 72 -5.44 -24.81 1.04
CA SER A 72 -6.03 -25.38 2.25
C SER A 72 -7.29 -24.66 2.74
N LEU A 73 -7.71 -23.52 2.16
CA LEU A 73 -8.91 -22.79 2.64
C LEU A 73 -10.19 -23.63 2.66
N HIS A 74 -10.31 -24.65 1.79
CA HIS A 74 -11.46 -25.54 1.78
C HIS A 74 -11.52 -26.48 3.00
N GLU A 75 -10.40 -26.72 3.69
CA GLU A 75 -10.30 -27.58 4.88
C GLU A 75 -10.73 -26.88 6.18
N ARG A 76 -11.00 -25.57 6.15
CA ARG A 76 -11.29 -24.78 7.36
C ARG A 76 -12.45 -25.33 8.19
N GLY A 77 -13.52 -25.78 7.53
CA GLY A 77 -14.80 -26.08 8.19
C GLY A 77 -15.29 -24.88 9.03
N ASP A 78 -15.71 -25.17 10.26
CA ASP A 78 -16.24 -24.21 11.24
C ASP A 78 -15.17 -23.53 12.11
N VAL A 79 -13.88 -23.83 11.87
CA VAL A 79 -12.79 -23.23 12.65
C VAL A 79 -12.73 -21.72 12.40
N PRO A 80 -12.66 -20.88 13.45
CA PRO A 80 -12.49 -19.45 13.29
C PRO A 80 -11.26 -19.12 12.44
N MET A 81 -11.40 -18.21 11.46
CA MET A 81 -10.34 -17.90 10.50
C MET A 81 -8.99 -17.59 11.16
N LYS A 82 -9.00 -16.86 12.28
CA LYS A 82 -7.79 -16.53 13.03
C LYS A 82 -7.07 -17.77 13.56
N GLN A 83 -7.82 -18.74 14.06
CA GLN A 83 -7.28 -20.00 14.56
C GLN A 83 -6.77 -20.86 13.40
N PHE A 84 -7.56 -20.99 12.33
CA PHE A 84 -7.19 -21.75 11.15
C PHE A 84 -5.90 -21.22 10.49
N MET A 85 -5.74 -19.89 10.39
CA MET A 85 -4.51 -19.28 9.87
C MET A 85 -3.29 -19.59 10.74
N LYS A 86 -3.47 -19.73 12.06
CA LYS A 86 -2.39 -20.12 12.97
C LYS A 86 -1.98 -21.58 12.72
N GLU A 87 -2.97 -22.47 12.60
CA GLU A 87 -2.75 -23.88 12.28
C GLU A 87 -2.01 -24.03 10.94
N LEU A 88 -2.43 -23.31 9.89
CA LEU A 88 -1.74 -23.31 8.60
C LEU A 88 -0.31 -22.77 8.67
N ALA A 89 -0.04 -21.77 9.52
CA ALA A 89 1.32 -21.27 9.71
C ALA A 89 2.23 -22.33 10.35
N ASP A 90 1.70 -23.11 11.29
CA ASP A 90 2.41 -24.22 11.93
C ASP A 90 2.59 -25.38 10.94
N CYS A 91 1.56 -25.74 10.16
CA CYS A 91 1.66 -26.72 9.08
C CYS A 91 2.75 -26.34 8.08
N TRP A 92 2.73 -25.10 7.55
CA TRP A 92 3.71 -24.61 6.59
C TRP A 92 5.16 -24.64 7.10
N ARG A 93 5.36 -24.52 8.42
CA ARG A 93 6.69 -24.65 9.04
C ARG A 93 7.19 -26.10 9.05
N ASN A 94 6.27 -27.05 9.08
CA ASN A 94 6.55 -28.47 9.28
C ASN A 94 6.37 -29.34 8.02
N ILE A 95 5.81 -28.81 6.92
CA ILE A 95 5.70 -29.58 5.67
C ILE A 95 7.09 -29.93 5.10
N PRO A 96 7.20 -31.04 4.35
CA PRO A 96 8.42 -31.41 3.63
C PRO A 96 8.90 -30.29 2.70
N LYS A 97 10.22 -30.23 2.51
CA LYS A 97 10.82 -29.20 1.65
C LYS A 97 10.32 -29.34 0.21
N GLU A 98 10.13 -30.56 -0.24
CA GLU A 98 9.69 -30.90 -1.59
C GLU A 98 8.29 -30.35 -1.87
N GLU A 99 7.36 -30.52 -0.93
CA GLU A 99 6.01 -29.96 -1.03
C GLU A 99 6.04 -28.43 -0.97
N LYS A 100 6.88 -27.87 -0.10
CA LYS A 100 7.06 -26.43 0.03
C LYS A 100 7.62 -25.81 -1.25
N GLU A 101 8.55 -26.49 -1.91
CA GLU A 101 9.24 -26.05 -3.12
C GLU A 101 8.28 -25.93 -4.30
N ILE A 102 7.25 -26.78 -4.39
CA ILE A 102 6.18 -26.65 -5.40
C ILE A 102 5.49 -25.29 -5.29
N TYR A 103 5.01 -24.91 -4.09
CA TYR A 103 4.34 -23.63 -3.89
C TYR A 103 5.29 -22.43 -4.06
N GLU A 104 6.55 -22.58 -3.68
CA GLU A 104 7.55 -21.53 -3.85
C GLU A 104 7.91 -21.30 -5.32
N GLU A 105 7.96 -22.38 -6.11
CA GLU A 105 8.24 -22.34 -7.55
C GLU A 105 7.08 -21.71 -8.32
N ASP A 106 5.84 -22.13 -8.07
CA ASP A 106 4.66 -21.50 -8.67
C ASP A 106 4.65 -19.99 -8.35
N ALA A 107 4.81 -19.65 -7.07
CA ALA A 107 4.89 -18.25 -6.64
C ALA A 107 6.09 -17.47 -7.20
N ARG A 108 7.14 -18.15 -7.69
CA ARG A 108 8.25 -17.54 -8.43
C ARG A 108 7.81 -17.22 -9.85
N ILE A 109 7.20 -18.19 -10.55
CA ILE A 109 6.70 -18.04 -11.91
C ILE A 109 5.67 -16.90 -11.98
N GLU A 110 4.67 -16.88 -11.10
CA GLU A 110 3.68 -15.80 -11.07
C GLU A 110 4.31 -14.44 -10.79
N ARG A 111 5.34 -14.39 -9.94
CA ARG A 111 6.06 -13.14 -9.62
C ARG A 111 6.82 -12.60 -10.82
N GLU A 112 7.42 -13.47 -11.62
CA GLU A 112 8.09 -13.08 -12.87
C GLU A 112 7.09 -12.56 -13.90
N LYS A 113 5.95 -13.25 -14.05
CA LYS A 113 4.84 -12.79 -14.89
C LYS A 113 4.34 -11.41 -14.46
N TYR A 114 4.05 -11.24 -13.17
CA TYR A 114 3.64 -9.97 -12.58
C TYR A 114 4.64 -8.85 -12.82
N LYS A 115 5.95 -9.15 -12.74
CA LYS A 115 7.00 -8.15 -12.98
C LYS A 115 6.93 -7.62 -14.42
N LYS A 116 6.74 -8.50 -15.41
CA LYS A 116 6.59 -8.11 -16.83
C LYS A 116 5.33 -7.28 -17.04
N GLU A 117 4.18 -7.75 -16.56
CA GLU A 117 2.91 -7.02 -16.64
C GLU A 117 3.00 -5.63 -15.98
N LEU A 118 3.68 -5.55 -14.83
CA LEU A 118 3.87 -4.28 -14.12
C LEU A 118 4.76 -3.33 -14.91
N GLU A 119 5.85 -3.81 -15.52
CA GLU A 119 6.74 -2.97 -16.35
C GLU A 119 6.01 -2.44 -17.59
N GLU A 120 5.19 -3.27 -18.25
CA GLU A 120 4.34 -2.87 -19.38
C GLU A 120 3.30 -1.83 -18.96
N TRP A 121 2.62 -2.06 -17.83
CA TRP A 121 1.66 -1.11 -17.28
C TRP A 121 2.33 0.23 -16.92
N GLU A 122 3.50 0.20 -16.27
CA GLU A 122 4.24 1.41 -15.91
C GLU A 122 4.68 2.21 -17.15
N LYS A 123 5.11 1.52 -18.22
CA LYS A 123 5.43 2.17 -19.49
C LYS A 123 4.19 2.87 -20.07
N LYS A 124 3.04 2.20 -20.10
CA LYS A 124 1.77 2.78 -20.56
C LYS A 124 1.37 4.01 -19.72
N MET A 125 1.55 3.96 -18.39
CA MET A 125 1.23 5.09 -17.52
C MET A 125 2.12 6.31 -17.80
N ILE A 126 3.42 6.10 -18.06
CA ILE A 126 4.34 7.17 -18.46
C ILE A 126 3.92 7.76 -19.82
N GLU A 127 3.56 6.93 -20.79
CA GLU A 127 3.12 7.39 -22.13
C GLU A 127 1.88 8.28 -22.07
N ILE A 128 0.93 8.00 -21.15
CA ILE A 128 -0.27 8.83 -20.95
C ILE A 128 -0.05 10.00 -19.97
N GLY A 129 1.20 10.24 -19.53
CA GLY A 129 1.55 11.32 -18.60
C GLY A 129 1.19 11.09 -17.13
N ARG A 130 0.71 9.89 -16.77
CA ARG A 130 0.41 9.46 -15.39
C ARG A 130 1.66 8.92 -14.69
N GLU A 131 2.69 9.75 -14.63
CA GLU A 131 3.97 9.39 -14.00
C GLU A 131 3.85 9.24 -12.47
N ASP A 132 2.82 9.84 -11.87
CA ASP A 132 2.51 9.85 -10.43
C ASP A 132 2.20 8.47 -9.84
N VAL A 133 1.66 7.55 -10.64
CA VAL A 133 1.25 6.21 -10.20
C VAL A 133 2.32 5.12 -10.40
N VAL A 134 3.46 5.50 -10.97
CA VAL A 134 4.58 4.62 -11.34
C VAL A 134 5.68 4.62 -10.28
N ARG A 135 6.42 3.52 -10.15
CA ARG A 135 7.57 3.48 -9.24
C ARG A 135 8.64 4.48 -9.68
N LYS A 136 9.20 5.23 -8.71
CA LYS A 136 10.32 6.16 -8.94
C LYS A 136 11.47 5.54 -9.72
N SER A 137 11.80 4.27 -9.47
CA SER A 137 12.86 3.54 -10.19
C SER A 137 12.55 3.39 -11.69
N SER A 138 11.31 3.03 -12.03
CA SER A 138 10.87 2.83 -13.41
C SER A 138 10.79 4.16 -14.15
N PHE A 139 10.31 5.20 -13.47
CA PHE A 139 10.29 6.56 -13.98
C PHE A 139 11.70 7.10 -14.32
N VAL A 140 12.64 6.97 -13.38
CA VAL A 140 14.04 7.38 -13.58
C VAL A 140 14.69 6.60 -14.73
N LYS A 141 14.40 5.30 -14.87
CA LYS A 141 14.90 4.48 -15.98
C LYS A 141 14.37 4.96 -17.34
N ALA A 142 13.08 5.29 -17.40
CA ALA A 142 12.44 5.77 -18.63
C ALA A 142 12.97 7.14 -19.10
N LYS A 143 13.24 8.09 -18.19
CA LYS A 143 13.79 9.41 -18.56
C LYS A 143 15.27 9.38 -18.95
N ARG A 144 15.99 8.31 -18.62
CA ARG A 144 17.40 8.10 -18.98
C ARG A 144 17.59 7.42 -20.34
N THR A 145 16.54 6.81 -20.87
CA THR A 145 16.55 6.11 -22.17
C THR A 145 16.06 7.06 -23.24
#